data_AF-A0A5C8TEB8-F1
#
_entry.id   AF-A0A5C8TEB8-F1
#
_cell.length_a   1.000
_cell.length_b   1.000
_cell.length_c   1.000
_cell.angle_alpha   90.00
_cell.angle_beta   90.00
_cell.angle_gamma   90.00
#
_symmetry.space_group_name_H-M   'P 1'
#
loop_
_entity.id
_entity.type
_entity.pdbx_description
1 polymer ?
#
loop_
_entity_poly.entity_id
_entity_poly.type
_entity_poly.pdbx_seq_one_letter_code
_entity_poly.pdbx_strand_id
1 'polypeptide(L)'
;MSYLDLSSMIYGSGHVQVLNKIQKNVFENIRSFDFRSRKRSLMRLVDGDIQHLIDFQAGRYNVGPPSPTEILNLRPNLYGKFTIEIAVFVSEVFERMSFKLRSRNSVNCTHCQIRRRLSLIASNDDIWWDLSDNIDLLTDKAICLINEFSIPFLNRFCSRYTIIEELTESIYKKDKISSAPLLDVAMIYWKLGKLDDAKNALTDHLIDHRKNFGHPQHEVYVRHLSSELGSGELNVA
;
A
#
# COMPACT_ATOMS: atom_id res chain seq x y z
N MET A 1 -9.21 -37.97 -19.76
CA MET A 1 -9.17 -37.77 -18.29
C MET A 1 -7.77 -38.11 -17.81
N SER A 2 -6.86 -37.13 -17.78
CA SER A 2 -5.55 -37.28 -17.12
C SER A 2 -5.67 -36.73 -15.70
N TYR A 3 -5.10 -37.48 -14.77
CA TYR A 3 -5.05 -37.18 -13.34
C TYR A 3 -4.52 -35.75 -13.11
N LEU A 4 -5.32 -34.91 -12.46
CA LEU A 4 -4.82 -33.72 -11.78
C LEU A 4 -3.84 -34.21 -10.70
N ASP A 5 -2.57 -33.87 -10.87
CA ASP A 5 -1.49 -34.23 -9.96
C ASP A 5 -1.74 -33.60 -8.58
N LEU A 6 -2.26 -34.42 -7.66
CA LEU A 6 -2.55 -34.10 -6.26
C LEU A 6 -1.30 -33.63 -5.50
N SER A 7 -0.08 -33.83 -6.02
CA SER A 7 1.15 -33.30 -5.42
C SER A 7 1.21 -31.76 -5.45
N SER A 8 0.62 -31.14 -6.49
CA SER A 8 0.57 -29.68 -6.65
C SER A 8 -0.35 -28.98 -5.65
N MET A 9 -1.32 -29.71 -5.08
CA MET A 9 -2.25 -29.20 -4.06
C MET A 9 -1.64 -29.18 -2.66
N ILE A 10 -0.64 -30.02 -2.38
CA ILE A 10 -0.01 -30.14 -1.06
C ILE A 10 1.20 -29.19 -0.92
N TYR A 11 1.89 -28.86 -2.03
CA TYR A 11 3.13 -28.08 -2.02
C TYR A 11 3.05 -26.68 -2.68
N GLY A 12 1.88 -26.26 -3.15
CA GLY A 12 1.70 -25.04 -3.95
C GLY A 12 2.30 -25.18 -5.36
N SER A 13 1.81 -24.38 -6.32
CA SER A 13 2.36 -24.39 -7.69
C SER A 13 3.87 -24.08 -7.69
N GLY A 14 4.62 -24.52 -8.70
CA GLY A 14 6.07 -24.24 -8.80
C GLY A 14 6.40 -22.75 -8.59
N HIS A 15 5.58 -21.86 -9.15
CA HIS A 15 5.66 -20.41 -8.93
C HIS A 15 5.56 -19.99 -7.45
N VAL A 16 4.66 -20.61 -6.67
CA VAL A 16 4.50 -20.32 -5.23
C VAL A 16 5.77 -20.68 -4.46
N GLN A 17 6.42 -21.79 -4.82
CA GLN A 17 7.66 -22.24 -4.19
C GLN A 17 8.84 -21.33 -4.55
N VAL A 18 8.96 -20.94 -5.82
CA VAL A 18 9.96 -19.96 -6.27
C VAL A 18 9.81 -18.65 -5.51
N LEU A 19 8.61 -18.10 -5.44
CA LEU A 19 8.37 -16.85 -4.72
C LEU A 19 8.63 -16.98 -3.21
N ASN A 20 8.31 -18.13 -2.60
CA ASN A 20 8.68 -18.42 -1.20
C ASN A 20 10.20 -18.38 -1.00
N LYS A 21 10.97 -18.95 -1.93
CA LYS A 21 12.44 -18.95 -1.88
C LYS A 21 13.00 -17.53 -1.97
N ILE A 22 12.52 -16.73 -2.94
CA ILE A 22 12.91 -15.32 -3.10
C ILE A 22 12.61 -14.54 -1.82
N GLN A 23 11.37 -14.61 -1.32
CA GLN A 23 10.97 -13.89 -0.10
C GLN A 23 11.82 -14.30 1.12
N LYS A 24 12.11 -15.59 1.29
CA LYS A 24 12.94 -16.09 2.39
C LYS A 24 14.36 -15.52 2.29
N ASN A 25 14.97 -15.54 1.12
CA ASN A 25 16.33 -15.05 0.92
C ASN A 25 16.42 -13.54 1.13
N VAL A 26 15.44 -12.77 0.62
CA VAL A 26 15.33 -11.34 0.89
C VAL A 26 15.19 -11.06 2.40
N PHE A 27 14.33 -11.82 3.09
CA PHE A 27 14.13 -11.67 4.53
C PHE A 27 15.44 -11.82 5.32
N GLU A 28 16.26 -12.83 5.02
CA GLU A 28 17.55 -13.01 5.70
C GLU A 28 18.50 -11.83 5.50
N ASN A 29 18.41 -11.13 4.36
CA ASN A 29 19.23 -9.95 4.08
C ASN A 29 18.75 -8.70 4.84
N ILE A 30 17.43 -8.53 5.01
CA ILE A 30 16.87 -7.31 5.61
C ILE A 30 16.44 -7.46 7.08
N ARG A 31 16.69 -8.61 7.70
CA ARG A 31 16.30 -8.89 9.09
C ARG A 31 16.89 -7.92 10.12
N SER A 32 18.04 -7.30 9.80
CA SER A 32 18.71 -6.29 10.62
C SER A 32 17.91 -4.98 10.72
N PHE A 33 16.91 -4.76 9.85
CA PHE A 33 16.02 -3.61 9.89
C PHE A 33 14.72 -3.88 10.66
N ASP A 34 14.74 -4.85 11.58
CA ASP A 34 13.63 -5.27 12.45
C ASP A 34 12.39 -5.82 11.75
N PHE A 35 12.53 -6.21 10.48
CA PHE A 35 11.46 -6.91 9.78
C PHE A 35 11.24 -8.32 10.36
N ARG A 36 9.99 -8.75 10.31
CA ARG A 36 9.50 -10.10 10.61
C ARG A 36 8.71 -10.61 9.41
N SER A 37 8.89 -11.88 9.07
CA SER A 37 8.14 -12.50 7.99
C SER A 37 6.71 -12.83 8.43
N ARG A 38 5.73 -12.49 7.60
CA ARG A 38 4.30 -12.75 7.82
C ARG A 38 3.60 -13.05 6.50
N LYS A 39 3.33 -14.34 6.24
CA LYS A 39 2.74 -14.80 4.97
C LYS A 39 3.57 -14.30 3.77
N ARG A 40 3.01 -13.41 2.94
CA ARG A 40 3.65 -12.80 1.77
C ARG A 40 4.30 -11.45 2.05
N SER A 41 4.19 -10.96 3.27
CA SER A 41 4.71 -9.66 3.64
C SER A 41 5.86 -9.79 4.63
N LEU A 42 6.83 -8.89 4.53
CA LEU A 42 7.80 -8.60 5.58
C LEU A 42 7.28 -7.34 6.28
N MET A 43 7.21 -7.38 7.60
CA MET A 43 6.59 -6.34 8.40
C MET A 43 7.48 -5.92 9.57
N ARG A 44 7.53 -4.63 9.87
CA ARG A 44 8.10 -4.13 11.12
C ARG A 44 7.19 -3.09 11.75
N LEU A 45 7.25 -2.99 13.08
CA LEU A 45 6.61 -1.93 13.86
C LEU A 45 7.60 -0.77 14.01
N VAL A 46 7.14 0.47 13.87
CA VAL A 46 8.04 1.65 13.95
C VAL A 46 7.67 2.66 15.01
N ASP A 47 6.38 2.92 15.24
CA ASP A 47 5.90 3.83 16.28
C ASP A 47 4.49 3.45 16.71
N GLY A 48 4.35 2.97 17.95
CA GLY A 48 3.08 2.52 18.52
C GLY A 48 2.43 1.39 17.71
N ASP A 49 1.52 1.74 16.81
CA ASP A 49 0.74 0.87 15.94
C ASP A 49 1.00 1.09 14.44
N ILE A 50 1.95 1.97 14.07
CA ILE A 50 2.39 2.17 12.69
C ILE A 50 3.24 0.97 12.26
N GLN A 51 2.88 0.37 11.13
CA GLN A 51 3.58 -0.78 10.56
C GLN A 51 4.08 -0.47 9.15
N HIS A 52 5.32 -0.85 8.87
CA HIS A 52 5.85 -0.88 7.52
C HIS A 52 5.72 -2.27 6.94
N LEU A 53 5.33 -2.37 5.67
CA LEU A 53 5.15 -3.61 4.95
C LEU A 53 5.93 -3.61 3.64
N ILE A 54 6.55 -4.75 3.33
CA ILE A 54 7.09 -5.10 2.02
C ILE A 54 6.39 -6.39 1.60
N ASP A 55 5.46 -6.31 0.65
CA ASP A 55 4.60 -7.43 0.24
C ASP A 55 4.98 -7.97 -1.14
N PHE A 56 5.15 -9.29 -1.20
CA PHE A 56 5.46 -10.03 -2.42
C PHE A 56 4.15 -10.42 -3.09
N GLN A 57 3.69 -9.58 -4.00
CA GLN A 57 2.43 -9.74 -4.70
C GLN A 57 2.60 -10.67 -5.91
N ALA A 58 2.02 -11.86 -5.83
CA ALA A 58 1.90 -12.73 -7.00
C ALA A 58 0.81 -12.23 -7.97
N GLY A 59 1.08 -12.34 -9.27
CA GLY A 59 0.12 -12.02 -10.31
C GLY A 59 -1.06 -12.98 -10.28
N ARG A 60 -2.27 -12.43 -10.49
CA ARG A 60 -3.49 -13.23 -10.42
C ARG A 60 -3.58 -14.16 -11.64
N TYR A 61 -4.03 -15.38 -11.39
CA TYR A 61 -4.54 -16.25 -12.44
C TYR A 61 -5.91 -15.73 -12.88
N ASN A 62 -6.09 -15.46 -14.18
CA ASN A 62 -7.39 -15.07 -14.70
C ASN A 62 -8.29 -16.31 -14.73
N VAL A 63 -9.29 -16.36 -13.83
CA VAL A 63 -10.30 -17.43 -13.80
C VAL A 63 -11.32 -17.17 -14.92
N GLY A 64 -11.35 -18.06 -15.91
CA GLY A 64 -12.22 -18.03 -17.10
C GLY A 64 -11.66 -18.98 -18.16
N PRO A 65 -12.40 -19.31 -19.24
CA PRO A 65 -11.77 -19.99 -20.38
C PRO A 65 -10.56 -19.14 -20.81
N PRO A 66 -9.37 -19.73 -21.03
CA PRO A 66 -8.24 -18.98 -21.52
C PRO A 66 -8.72 -18.26 -22.79
N SER A 67 -8.84 -16.94 -22.72
CA SER A 67 -8.96 -16.18 -23.96
C SER A 67 -7.59 -16.33 -24.60
N PRO A 68 -7.48 -16.96 -25.78
CA PRO A 68 -6.20 -17.09 -26.47
C PRO A 68 -5.62 -15.72 -26.82
N THR A 69 -6.45 -14.68 -26.73
CA THR A 69 -6.11 -13.29 -26.99
C THR A 69 -5.94 -12.59 -25.64
N GLU A 70 -4.70 -12.27 -25.28
CA GLU A 70 -4.49 -11.11 -24.42
C GLU A 70 -5.22 -9.94 -25.07
N ILE A 71 -6.17 -9.34 -24.36
CA ILE A 71 -6.74 -8.08 -24.85
C ILE A 71 -5.65 -7.04 -24.60
N LEU A 72 -4.85 -6.80 -25.63
CA LEU A 72 -3.75 -5.84 -25.65
C LEU A 72 -4.24 -4.53 -25.00
N ASN A 73 -3.51 -4.05 -24.00
CA ASN A 73 -3.80 -2.84 -23.22
C ASN A 73 -5.02 -2.87 -22.26
N LEU A 74 -5.73 -4.00 -22.12
CA LEU A 74 -6.87 -4.09 -21.19
C LEU A 74 -6.66 -5.07 -20.03
N ARG A 75 -6.00 -6.21 -20.24
CA ARG A 75 -5.70 -7.18 -19.17
C ARG A 75 -4.39 -7.94 -19.44
N PRO A 76 -3.23 -7.46 -18.95
CA PRO A 76 -1.98 -8.22 -19.08
C PRO A 76 -2.10 -9.56 -18.33
N ASN A 77 -1.59 -10.64 -18.91
CA ASN A 77 -1.46 -11.91 -18.20
C ASN A 77 -0.29 -11.83 -17.20
N LEU A 78 -0.60 -11.81 -15.91
CA LEU A 78 0.38 -11.75 -14.83
C LEU A 78 0.62 -13.10 -14.18
N TYR A 79 0.02 -14.18 -14.70
CA TYR A 79 0.28 -15.51 -14.19
C TYR A 79 1.76 -15.88 -14.32
N GLY A 80 2.34 -16.44 -13.26
CA GLY A 80 3.77 -16.73 -13.22
C GLY A 80 4.64 -15.51 -12.96
N LYS A 81 4.07 -14.31 -12.75
CA LYS A 81 4.82 -13.10 -12.43
C LYS A 81 4.60 -12.66 -10.98
N PHE A 82 5.51 -11.84 -10.47
CA PHE A 82 5.35 -11.18 -9.18
C PHE A 82 5.86 -9.75 -9.21
N THR A 83 5.44 -8.97 -8.22
CA THR A 83 5.98 -7.65 -7.95
C THR A 83 6.12 -7.45 -6.44
N ILE A 84 6.80 -6.37 -6.04
CA ILE A 84 6.97 -6.00 -4.63
C ILE A 84 6.24 -4.69 -4.39
N GLU A 85 5.31 -4.71 -3.45
CA GLU A 85 4.65 -3.50 -2.94
C GLU A 85 5.27 -3.11 -1.61
N ILE A 86 5.39 -1.80 -1.38
CA ILE A 86 5.74 -1.25 -0.08
C ILE A 86 4.60 -0.40 0.44
N ALA A 87 4.34 -0.48 1.73
CA ALA A 87 3.21 0.19 2.33
C ALA A 87 3.44 0.59 3.79
N VAL A 88 2.70 1.61 4.22
CA VAL A 88 2.66 2.09 5.61
C VAL A 88 1.22 1.97 6.09
N PHE A 89 1.04 1.18 7.15
CA PHE A 89 -0.22 1.03 7.84
C PHE A 89 -0.31 2.05 8.98
N VAL A 90 -1.42 2.78 9.01
CA VAL A 90 -1.77 3.75 10.06
C VAL A 90 -3.16 3.39 10.56
N SER A 91 -3.28 3.07 11.85
CA SER A 91 -4.48 2.46 12.42
C SER A 91 -5.70 3.38 12.33
N GLU A 92 -5.55 4.65 12.71
CA GLU A 92 -6.65 5.63 12.70
C GLU A 92 -7.22 5.87 11.30
N VAL A 93 -6.36 5.80 10.27
CA VAL A 93 -6.77 5.92 8.87
C VAL A 93 -7.54 4.67 8.45
N PHE A 94 -7.01 3.49 8.79
CA PHE A 94 -7.66 2.22 8.44
C PHE A 94 -9.04 2.06 9.08
N GLU A 95 -9.15 2.35 10.39
CA GLU A 95 -10.37 2.16 11.18
C GLU A 95 -11.56 3.00 10.68
N ARG A 96 -11.29 4.17 10.11
CA ARG A 96 -12.32 5.10 9.60
C ARG A 96 -12.66 4.86 8.14
N MET A 97 -11.68 4.49 7.32
CA MET A 97 -11.89 4.22 5.89
C MET A 97 -12.50 2.83 5.64
N SER A 98 -12.34 1.89 6.58
CA SER A 98 -12.80 0.51 6.43
C SER A 98 -14.02 0.22 7.29
N PHE A 99 -15.21 0.51 6.74
CA PHE A 99 -16.54 0.31 7.37
C PHE A 99 -16.82 -1.10 7.93
N LYS A 100 -15.99 -2.12 7.68
CA LYS A 100 -16.28 -3.53 8.00
C LYS A 100 -15.22 -4.29 8.79
N LEU A 101 -14.10 -3.67 9.18
CA LEU A 101 -12.92 -4.42 9.66
C LEU A 101 -12.32 -3.85 10.96
N ARG A 102 -13.13 -3.72 12.01
CA ARG A 102 -12.66 -3.25 13.33
C ARG A 102 -11.84 -4.27 14.13
N SER A 103 -11.58 -5.47 13.61
CA SER A 103 -10.68 -6.44 14.23
C SER A 103 -10.17 -7.45 13.22
N ARG A 104 -9.09 -7.12 12.50
CA ARG A 104 -8.31 -8.15 11.77
C ARG A 104 -7.04 -8.44 12.53
N ASN A 105 -6.86 -9.71 12.87
CA ASN A 105 -5.60 -10.19 13.45
C ASN A 105 -4.42 -10.03 12.50
N SER A 106 -4.63 -9.79 11.19
CA SER A 106 -3.56 -9.61 10.19
C SER A 106 -3.78 -8.43 9.24
N VAL A 107 -2.84 -7.46 9.30
CA VAL A 107 -2.66 -6.37 8.35
C VAL A 107 -1.94 -6.88 7.09
N ASN A 108 -2.22 -6.24 5.95
CA ASN A 108 -1.55 -6.47 4.66
C ASN A 108 -1.59 -5.15 3.85
N CYS A 109 -0.90 -5.08 2.71
CA CYS A 109 -0.79 -3.87 1.91
C CYS A 109 -2.13 -3.29 1.42
N THR A 110 -3.19 -4.11 1.26
CA THR A 110 -4.52 -3.61 0.84
C THR A 110 -5.23 -2.78 1.91
N HIS A 111 -4.75 -2.82 3.16
CA HIS A 111 -5.25 -2.01 4.27
C HIS A 111 -4.50 -0.67 4.43
N CYS A 112 -3.53 -0.37 3.56
CA CYS A 112 -2.68 0.81 3.66
C CYS A 112 -3.04 1.84 2.59
N GLN A 113 -3.19 3.10 2.99
CA GLN A 113 -3.38 4.22 2.04
C GLN A 113 -2.06 4.68 1.43
N ILE A 114 -1.00 4.69 2.25
CA ILE A 114 0.36 4.97 1.78
C ILE A 114 0.94 3.67 1.25
N ARG A 115 0.84 3.47 -0.06
CA ARG A 115 1.28 2.25 -0.74
C ARG A 115 1.81 2.55 -2.13
N ARG A 116 2.88 1.87 -2.52
CA ARG A 116 3.48 2.01 -3.86
C ARG A 116 4.18 0.73 -4.28
N ARG A 117 4.23 0.47 -5.59
CA ARG A 117 5.05 -0.61 -6.13
C ARG A 117 6.52 -0.19 -6.10
N LEU A 118 7.41 -1.08 -5.68
CA LEU A 118 8.84 -0.82 -5.58
C LEU A 118 9.44 -0.35 -6.91
N SER A 119 9.04 -0.98 -8.02
CA SER A 119 9.51 -0.59 -9.35
C SER A 119 9.15 0.85 -9.73
N LEU A 120 7.97 1.34 -9.31
CA LEU A 120 7.55 2.72 -9.55
C LEU A 120 8.36 3.75 -8.75
N ILE A 121 9.04 3.32 -7.69
CA ILE A 121 9.95 4.18 -6.92
C ILE A 121 11.34 4.14 -7.54
N ALA A 122 11.78 2.95 -7.95
CA ALA A 122 13.13 2.74 -8.47
C ALA A 122 13.32 3.28 -9.91
N SER A 123 12.36 3.04 -10.81
CA SER A 123 12.49 3.39 -12.23
C SER A 123 11.29 4.13 -12.82
N ASN A 124 10.25 4.39 -12.02
CA ASN A 124 8.97 4.92 -12.49
C ASN A 124 8.20 3.99 -13.45
N ASP A 125 8.59 2.71 -13.56
CA ASP A 125 7.89 1.70 -14.36
C ASP A 125 7.08 0.73 -13.48
N ASP A 126 5.97 0.23 -14.00
CA ASP A 126 5.20 -0.85 -13.39
C ASP A 126 5.76 -2.22 -13.81
N ILE A 127 6.67 -2.77 -13.02
CA ILE A 127 7.39 -4.00 -13.36
C ILE A 127 6.81 -5.19 -12.59
N TRP A 128 6.54 -6.25 -13.36
CA TRP A 128 6.22 -7.60 -12.90
C TRP A 128 7.29 -8.57 -13.40
N TRP A 129 8.08 -9.13 -12.49
CA TRP A 129 9.16 -10.06 -12.80
C TRP A 129 8.64 -11.47 -13.01
N ASP A 130 9.22 -12.19 -13.96
CA ASP A 130 8.81 -13.55 -14.30
C ASP A 130 9.45 -14.56 -13.36
N LEU A 131 8.65 -15.45 -12.74
CA LEU A 131 9.14 -16.47 -11.81
C LEU A 131 9.85 -17.63 -12.52
N SER A 132 9.85 -17.66 -13.86
CA SER A 132 10.67 -18.57 -14.65
C SER A 132 12.09 -18.05 -14.91
N ASP A 133 12.37 -16.76 -14.62
CA ASP A 133 13.71 -16.19 -14.70
C ASP A 133 14.66 -16.80 -13.64
N ASN A 134 15.96 -16.51 -13.77
CA ASN A 134 16.96 -16.97 -12.82
C ASN A 134 16.67 -16.44 -11.39
N ILE A 135 16.35 -17.38 -10.49
CA ILE A 135 15.91 -17.09 -9.12
C ILE A 135 16.96 -16.32 -8.32
N ASP A 136 18.24 -16.62 -8.50
CA ASP A 136 19.31 -15.97 -7.75
C ASP A 136 19.45 -14.51 -8.22
N LEU A 137 19.41 -14.25 -9.54
CA LEU A 137 19.39 -12.89 -10.09
C LEU A 137 18.15 -12.09 -9.65
N LEU A 138 16.97 -12.72 -9.62
CA LEU A 138 15.75 -12.07 -9.11
C LEU A 138 15.86 -11.71 -7.64
N THR A 139 16.48 -12.60 -6.84
CA THR A 139 16.69 -12.38 -5.41
C THR A 139 17.65 -11.22 -5.18
N ASP A 140 18.80 -11.20 -5.85
CA ASP A 140 19.80 -10.14 -5.73
C ASP A 140 19.23 -8.79 -6.16
N LYS A 141 18.46 -8.77 -7.25
CA LYS A 141 17.74 -7.58 -7.72
C LYS A 141 16.74 -7.09 -6.68
N ALA A 142 15.93 -7.98 -6.10
CA ALA A 142 14.96 -7.60 -5.07
C ALA A 142 15.65 -7.04 -3.83
N ILE A 143 16.75 -7.65 -3.38
CA ILE A 143 17.56 -7.18 -2.26
C ILE A 143 18.11 -5.77 -2.53
N CYS A 144 18.73 -5.56 -3.69
CA CYS A 144 19.28 -4.27 -4.08
C CYS A 144 18.21 -3.18 -4.07
N LEU A 145 17.08 -3.42 -4.74
CA LEU A 145 16.00 -2.46 -4.83
C LEU A 145 15.37 -2.16 -3.45
N ILE A 146 15.25 -3.17 -2.59
CA ILE A 146 14.72 -2.96 -1.24
C ILE A 146 15.65 -2.09 -0.41
N ASN A 147 16.95 -2.39 -0.42
CA ASN A 147 17.93 -1.62 0.36
C ASN A 147 18.06 -0.18 -0.15
N GLU A 148 18.04 0.01 -1.47
CA GLU A 148 18.25 1.33 -2.10
C GLU A 148 16.99 2.21 -2.10
N PHE A 149 15.80 1.61 -2.26
CA PHE A 149 14.56 2.38 -2.45
C PHE A 149 13.51 2.11 -1.37
N SER A 150 13.25 0.85 -1.02
CA SER A 150 12.18 0.53 -0.05
C SER A 150 12.51 1.03 1.35
N ILE A 151 13.70 0.72 1.88
CA ILE A 151 14.08 1.10 3.24
C ILE A 151 14.12 2.63 3.40
N PRO A 152 14.79 3.40 2.50
CA PRO A 152 14.76 4.85 2.58
C PRO A 152 13.35 5.43 2.42
N PHE A 153 12.53 4.91 1.51
CA PHE A 153 11.15 5.35 1.35
C PHE A 153 10.37 5.19 2.65
N LEU A 154 10.42 3.99 3.25
CA LEU A 154 9.70 3.65 4.46
C LEU A 154 10.18 4.47 5.66
N ASN A 155 11.48 4.74 5.76
CA ASN A 155 12.06 5.52 6.86
C ASN A 155 11.51 6.96 6.96
N ARG A 156 10.91 7.49 5.90
CA ARG A 156 10.24 8.81 5.93
C ARG A 156 8.91 8.78 6.70
N PHE A 157 8.32 7.61 6.89
CA PHE A 157 7.00 7.43 7.51
C PHE A 157 7.08 6.76 8.89
N CYS A 158 8.14 7.02 9.67
CA CYS A 158 8.36 6.34 10.95
C CYS A 158 7.49 6.82 12.11
N SER A 159 6.82 7.97 12.00
CA SER A 159 5.96 8.50 13.06
C SER A 159 4.77 9.24 12.47
N ARG A 160 3.74 9.49 13.28
CA ARG A 160 2.59 10.32 12.89
C ARG A 160 3.00 11.70 12.39
N TYR A 161 3.99 12.32 13.02
CA TYR A 161 4.48 13.63 12.63
C TYR A 161 5.19 13.61 11.28
N THR A 162 6.09 12.65 11.04
CA THR A 162 6.78 12.55 9.75
C THR A 162 5.84 12.11 8.63
N ILE A 163 4.81 11.31 8.94
CA ILE A 163 3.75 10.99 7.98
C ILE A 163 3.00 12.25 7.57
N ILE A 164 2.58 13.08 8.54
CA ILE A 164 1.92 14.36 8.24
C ILE A 164 2.81 15.22 7.34
N GLU A 165 4.07 15.41 7.73
CA GLU A 165 5.04 16.22 6.97
C GLU A 165 5.18 15.73 5.52
N GLU A 166 5.43 14.44 5.31
CA GLU A 166 5.60 13.84 3.98
C GLU A 166 4.34 13.94 3.11
N LEU A 167 3.16 13.66 3.69
CA LEU A 167 1.90 13.75 2.95
C LEU A 167 1.59 15.21 2.59
N THR A 168 1.78 16.13 3.53
CA THR A 168 1.57 17.57 3.31
C THR A 168 2.56 18.14 2.31
N GLU A 169 3.85 17.79 2.38
CA GLU A 169 4.86 18.20 1.40
C GLU A 169 4.53 17.68 0.00
N SER A 170 4.03 16.44 -0.11
CA SER A 170 3.64 15.86 -1.39
C SER A 170 2.51 16.63 -2.08
N ILE A 171 1.62 17.26 -1.31
CA ILE A 171 0.52 18.09 -1.82
C ILE A 171 1.05 19.44 -2.33
N TYR A 172 2.03 20.04 -1.64
CA TYR A 172 2.50 21.39 -1.95
C TYR A 172 3.68 21.47 -2.92
N LYS A 173 4.50 20.42 -3.06
CA LYS A 173 5.70 20.43 -3.94
C LYS A 173 5.50 19.75 -5.31
N LYS A 174 4.45 18.95 -5.53
CA LYS A 174 4.22 18.22 -6.79
C LYS A 174 2.87 18.56 -7.40
N ASP A 175 2.83 19.52 -8.32
CA ASP A 175 1.75 19.79 -9.30
C ASP A 175 0.27 19.66 -8.84
N LYS A 176 -0.02 19.74 -7.52
CA LYS A 176 -1.34 19.55 -6.90
C LYS A 176 -2.22 18.49 -7.59
N ILE A 177 -1.71 17.27 -7.74
CA ILE A 177 -2.47 16.21 -8.44
C ILE A 177 -3.70 15.78 -7.61
N SER A 178 -3.64 15.83 -6.27
CA SER A 178 -4.78 15.51 -5.41
C SER A 178 -4.61 16.02 -3.98
N SER A 179 -5.70 16.54 -3.40
CA SER A 179 -5.82 16.82 -1.96
C SER A 179 -6.23 15.60 -1.14
N ALA A 180 -6.40 14.41 -1.73
CA ALA A 180 -6.82 13.20 -1.02
C ALA A 180 -5.98 12.86 0.23
N PRO A 181 -4.64 13.05 0.25
CA PRO A 181 -3.84 12.79 1.45
C PRO A 181 -4.23 13.65 2.66
N LEU A 182 -4.94 14.78 2.48
CA LEU A 182 -5.43 15.61 3.59
C LEU A 182 -6.47 14.89 4.45
N LEU A 183 -7.19 13.91 3.92
CA LEU A 183 -8.10 13.08 4.72
C LEU A 183 -7.31 12.22 5.73
N ASP A 184 -6.22 11.60 5.27
CA ASP A 184 -5.32 10.82 6.11
C ASP A 184 -4.67 11.70 7.18
N VAL A 185 -4.17 12.88 6.77
CA VAL A 185 -3.59 13.88 7.67
C VAL A 185 -4.59 14.31 8.75
N ALA A 186 -5.86 14.56 8.39
CA ALA A 186 -6.89 14.94 9.35
C ALA A 186 -7.15 13.87 10.41
N MET A 187 -7.20 12.59 10.00
CA MET A 187 -7.39 11.46 10.92
C MET A 187 -6.21 11.31 11.88
N ILE A 188 -4.98 11.55 11.40
CA ILE A 188 -3.78 11.53 12.24
C ILE A 188 -3.77 12.72 13.22
N TYR A 189 -4.12 13.94 12.77
CA TYR A 189 -4.25 15.08 13.67
C TYR A 189 -5.28 14.84 14.78
N TRP A 190 -6.43 14.26 14.43
CA TRP A 190 -7.43 13.87 15.41
C TRP A 190 -6.87 12.87 16.43
N LYS A 191 -6.14 11.84 15.98
CA LYS A 191 -5.49 10.87 16.88
C LYS A 191 -4.50 11.54 17.85
N LEU A 192 -3.86 12.62 17.42
CA LEU A 192 -2.96 13.44 18.24
C LEU A 192 -3.69 14.47 19.13
N GLY A 193 -5.02 14.53 19.12
CA GLY A 193 -5.82 15.50 19.87
C GLY A 193 -5.82 16.91 19.28
N LYS A 194 -5.31 17.10 18.06
CA LYS A 194 -5.19 18.38 17.36
C LYS A 194 -6.43 18.64 16.51
N LEU A 195 -7.55 18.91 17.17
CA LEU A 195 -8.86 19.02 16.51
C LEU A 195 -8.94 20.18 15.50
N ASP A 196 -8.32 21.32 15.80
CA ASP A 196 -8.27 22.46 14.87
C ASP A 196 -7.44 22.14 13.63
N ASP A 197 -6.30 21.45 13.78
CA ASP A 197 -5.47 21.03 12.64
C ASP A 197 -6.21 20.00 11.77
N ALA A 198 -6.92 19.06 12.41
CA ALA A 198 -7.78 18.11 11.71
C ALA A 198 -8.88 18.82 10.91
N LYS A 199 -9.54 19.80 11.53
CA LYS A 199 -10.55 20.65 10.88
C LYS A 199 -10.00 21.37 9.66
N ASN A 200 -8.83 21.98 9.80
CA ASN A 200 -8.17 22.73 8.74
C ASN A 200 -7.84 21.82 7.55
N ALA A 201 -7.27 20.64 7.80
CA ALA A 201 -6.98 19.66 6.76
C ALA A 201 -8.25 19.21 6.00
N LEU A 202 -9.36 18.95 6.70
CA LEU A 202 -10.63 18.62 6.05
C LEU A 202 -11.21 19.79 5.25
N THR A 203 -11.06 21.01 5.75
CA THR A 203 -11.54 22.22 5.08
C THR A 203 -10.76 22.46 3.79
N ASP A 204 -9.42 22.39 3.84
CA ASP A 204 -8.55 22.54 2.68
C ASP A 204 -8.85 21.47 1.62
N HIS A 205 -9.11 20.23 2.05
CA HIS A 205 -9.55 19.16 1.15
C HIS A 205 -10.87 19.49 0.44
N LEU A 206 -11.87 20.01 1.15
CA LEU A 206 -13.14 20.41 0.54
C LEU A 206 -13.01 21.59 -0.41
N ILE A 207 -12.18 22.58 -0.09
CA ILE A 207 -11.89 23.71 -0.98
C ILE A 207 -11.32 23.20 -2.31
N ASP A 208 -10.33 22.30 -2.25
CA ASP A 208 -9.73 21.71 -3.44
C ASP A 208 -10.71 20.81 -4.21
N HIS A 209 -11.46 19.95 -3.50
CA HIS A 209 -12.48 19.09 -4.10
C HIS A 209 -13.54 19.87 -4.88
N ARG A 210 -14.01 21.00 -4.32
CA ARG A 210 -14.96 21.90 -4.99
C ARG A 210 -14.36 22.57 -6.22
N LYS A 211 -13.11 23.07 -6.12
CA LYS A 211 -12.39 23.66 -7.26
C LYS A 211 -12.25 22.70 -8.43
N ASN A 212 -12.13 21.40 -8.13
CA ASN A 212 -11.98 20.33 -9.11
C ASN A 212 -13.31 19.67 -9.53
N PHE A 213 -14.45 20.35 -9.31
CA PHE A 213 -15.81 19.85 -9.66
C PHE A 213 -16.12 18.46 -9.09
N GLY A 214 -15.63 18.19 -7.89
CA GLY A 214 -15.79 16.90 -7.24
C GLY A 214 -17.24 16.55 -6.92
N HIS A 215 -17.52 15.25 -6.81
CA HIS A 215 -18.88 14.73 -6.62
C HIS A 215 -19.51 15.22 -5.30
N PRO A 216 -20.79 15.68 -5.28
CA PRO A 216 -21.43 16.22 -4.08
C PRO A 216 -21.51 15.26 -2.89
N GLN A 217 -21.67 13.95 -3.15
CA GLN A 217 -21.72 12.95 -2.06
C GLN A 217 -20.40 12.83 -1.30
N HIS A 218 -19.28 13.19 -1.92
CA HIS A 218 -17.99 13.21 -1.23
C HIS A 218 -17.93 14.33 -0.18
N GLU A 219 -18.55 15.49 -0.45
CA GLU A 219 -18.66 16.54 0.55
C GLU A 219 -19.49 16.09 1.76
N VAL A 220 -20.59 15.37 1.53
CA VAL A 220 -21.41 14.78 2.59
C VAL A 220 -20.57 13.82 3.44
N TYR A 221 -19.77 12.98 2.80
CA TYR A 221 -18.84 12.07 3.49
C TYR A 221 -17.84 12.83 4.37
N VAL A 222 -17.18 13.86 3.83
CA VAL A 222 -16.16 14.62 4.58
C VAL A 222 -16.77 15.40 5.75
N ARG A 223 -17.98 15.94 5.60
CA ARG A 223 -18.71 16.59 6.70
C ARG A 223 -19.10 15.59 7.78
N HIS A 224 -19.54 14.39 7.40
CA HIS A 224 -19.81 13.31 8.35
C HIS A 224 -18.54 12.92 9.10
N LEU A 225 -17.42 12.77 8.39
CA LEU A 225 -16.12 12.52 9.01
C LEU A 225 -15.74 13.62 10.02
N SER A 226 -15.89 14.91 9.67
CA SER A 226 -15.62 16.01 10.62
C SER A 226 -16.45 15.90 11.89
N SER A 227 -17.73 15.53 11.76
CA SER A 227 -18.60 15.31 12.91
C SER A 227 -18.15 14.12 13.76
N GLU A 228 -17.72 13.01 13.15
CA GLU A 228 -17.17 11.86 13.87
C GLU A 228 -15.86 12.18 14.60
N LEU A 229 -15.01 13.01 14.00
CA LEU A 229 -13.74 13.43 14.61
C LEU A 229 -13.97 14.49 15.71
N GLY A 230 -15.16 15.08 15.82
CA GLY A 230 -15.43 16.15 16.77
C GLY A 230 -14.72 17.47 16.43
N SER A 231 -14.31 17.67 15.17
CA SER A 231 -13.63 18.87 14.68
C SER A 231 -14.59 20.05 14.38
N GLY A 232 -15.91 19.84 14.53
CA GLY A 232 -16.92 20.88 14.34
C GLY A 232 -17.29 21.17 12.88
N GLU A 233 -17.95 22.30 12.64
CA GLU A 233 -18.43 22.70 11.32
C GLU A 233 -17.30 23.14 10.38
N LEU A 234 -17.27 22.59 9.17
CA LEU A 234 -16.30 22.95 8.13
C LEU A 234 -16.75 24.20 7.36
N ASN A 235 -15.93 25.25 7.43
CA ASN A 235 -16.16 26.53 6.77
C ASN A 235 -15.54 26.54 5.38
N VAL A 236 -16.36 26.24 4.38
CA VAL A 236 -15.95 26.19 2.97
C VAL A 236 -16.73 27.29 2.24
N ALA A 237 -16.16 28.50 2.24
CA ALA A 237 -16.68 29.67 1.53
C ALA A 237 -16.40 29.57 0.03
#